data_AF-A0A920PHV6-F1
#
_entry.id   AF-A0A920PHV6-F1
#
_cell.length_a   1.000
_cell.length_b   1.000
_cell.length_c   1.000
_cell.angle_alpha   90.00
_cell.angle_beta   90.00
_cell.angle_gamma   90.00
#
_symmetry.space_group_name_H-M   'P 1'
#
loop_
_entity.id
_entity.type
_entity.pdbx_description
1 polymer ?
#
loop_
_entity_poly.entity_id
_entity_poly.type
_entity_poly.pdbx_seq_one_letter_code
_entity_poly.pdbx_strand_id
1 'polypeptide(L)' 'MMYKYGGSHFSTVMDSNRLVRAYQSEELEFVVNQSIWKEGEVKFADVVLPACTNFERWDIGEWAVAGGYSIITSHN' A
#
# COMPACT_ATOMS: atom_id res chain seq x y z
N MET A 1 16.66 -2.67 -0.68
CA MET A 1 15.55 -2.46 -1.66
C MET A 1 14.20 -2.70 -1.00
N MET A 2 13.24 -1.79 -1.16
CA MET A 2 11.89 -1.85 -0.60
C MET A 2 10.84 -1.74 -1.71
N TYR A 3 9.91 -2.70 -1.77
CA TYR A 3 8.78 -2.66 -2.70
C TYR A 3 7.50 -2.33 -1.92
N LYS A 4 6.92 -1.17 -2.21
CA LYS A 4 5.72 -0.64 -1.57
C LYS A 4 4.50 -0.81 -2.46
N TYR A 5 3.43 -1.30 -1.85
CA TYR A 5 2.11 -1.35 -2.46
C TYR A 5 1.19 -0.39 -1.72
N GLY A 6 0.89 0.75 -2.33
CA GLY A 6 0.19 1.87 -1.69
C GLY A 6 1.07 2.66 -0.70
N GLY A 7 0.54 3.80 -0.21
CA GLY A 7 1.32 4.83 0.49
C GLY A 7 0.66 5.44 1.74
N SER A 8 -0.21 4.70 2.44
CA SER A 8 -1.02 5.23 3.55
C SER A 8 -0.30 5.34 4.90
N HIS A 9 0.94 4.86 5.05
CA HIS A 9 1.51 4.67 6.39
C HIS A 9 1.84 6.00 7.09
N PHE A 10 1.97 7.09 6.34
CA PHE A 10 2.15 8.42 6.92
C PHE A 10 0.95 8.92 7.73
N SER A 11 -0.26 8.47 7.40
CA SER A 11 -1.48 8.86 8.12
C SER A 11 -2.02 7.78 9.05
N THR A 12 -1.59 6.52 8.91
CA THR A 12 -2.14 5.38 9.67
C THR A 12 -1.20 4.81 10.72
N VAL A 13 0.10 5.11 10.66
CA VAL A 13 1.10 4.59 11.61
C VAL A 13 1.44 5.63 12.67
N MET A 14 1.59 5.17 13.91
CA MET A 14 2.05 5.98 15.03
C MET A 14 3.49 6.49 14.80
N ASP A 15 3.73 7.75 15.13
CA ASP A 15 5.02 8.44 14.91
C ASP A 15 5.51 8.31 13.46
N SER A 16 4.68 8.71 12.50
CA SER A 16 4.98 8.61 11.06
C SER A 16 6.22 9.40 10.62
N ASN A 17 6.69 10.37 11.40
CA ASN A 17 7.94 11.08 11.15
C ASN A 17 9.16 10.15 11.11
N ARG A 18 9.12 9.01 11.81
CA ARG A 18 10.20 8.01 11.74
C ARG A 18 10.29 7.36 10.35
N LEU A 19 9.16 7.23 9.65
CA LEU A 19 9.11 6.61 8.33
C LEU A 19 9.77 7.53 7.29
N VAL A 20 9.56 8.85 7.41
CA VAL A 20 10.26 9.85 6.57
C VAL A 20 11.77 9.69 6.71
N ARG A 21 12.26 9.56 7.95
CA ARG A 21 13.69 9.34 8.21
C ARG A 21 14.18 8.00 7.65
N ALA A 22 13.37 6.95 7.74
CA ALA A 22 13.72 5.64 7.20
C ALA A 22 13.85 5.64 5.66
N TYR A 23 12.97 6.36 4.96
CA TYR A 23 13.08 6.51 3.50
C TYR A 23 14.31 7.33 3.07
N GLN A 24 14.86 8.17 3.96
CA GLN A 24 16.07 8.96 3.71
C GLN A 24 17.35 8.27 4.17
N SER A 25 17.27 7.04 4.69
CA SER A 25 18.43 6.28 5.15
C SER A 25 19.23 5.76 3.96
N GLU A 26 20.56 5.86 4.03
CA GLU A 26 21.48 5.28 3.03
C GLU A 26 21.45 3.74 3.01
N GLU A 27 20.94 3.10 4.07
CA GLU A 27 20.75 1.65 4.10
C GLU A 27 19.68 1.17 3.11
N LEU A 28 18.81 2.09 2.66
CA LEU A 28 17.69 1.76 1.81
C LEU A 28 18.01 2.10 0.35
N GLU A 29 18.73 1.19 -0.30
CA GLU A 29 19.34 1.40 -1.62
C GLU A 29 18.37 1.74 -2.77
N PHE A 30 17.10 1.32 -2.69
CA PHE A 30 16.12 1.50 -3.77
C PHE A 30 14.69 1.29 -3.30
N VAL A 31 13.77 2.17 -3.70
CA VAL A 31 12.34 2.13 -3.37
C VAL A 31 11.48 2.12 -4.63
N VAL A 32 10.66 1.08 -4.76
CA VAL A 32 9.57 1.03 -5.75
C VAL A 32 8.25 1.25 -5.06
N ASN A 33 7.39 2.11 -5.59
CA ASN A 33 6.03 2.29 -5.08
C ASN A 33 4.99 2.07 -6.18
N GLN A 34 4.17 1.04 -5.99
CA GLN A 34 3.02 0.74 -6.83
C GLN A 34 1.75 1.26 -6.18
N SER A 35 1.23 2.37 -6.68
CA SER A 35 0.11 3.10 -6.09
C SER A 35 -0.81 3.67 -7.16
N ILE A 36 -2.08 3.88 -6.81
CA ILE A 36 -3.08 4.48 -7.70
C ILE A 36 -2.95 6.01 -7.68
N TRP A 37 -2.80 6.61 -6.50
CA TRP A 37 -2.71 8.06 -6.33
C TRP A 37 -1.30 8.52 -5.95
N LYS A 38 -0.96 9.75 -6.32
CA LYS A 38 0.31 10.40 -5.95
C LYS A 38 0.20 11.04 -4.56
N GLU A 39 0.17 10.20 -3.53
CA GLU A 39 -0.09 10.60 -2.14
C GLU A 39 0.96 10.07 -1.15
N GLY A 40 1.05 10.74 0.00
CA GLY A 40 1.90 10.33 1.13
C GLY A 40 3.33 9.91 0.72
N GLU A 41 3.61 8.62 0.92
CA GLU A 41 4.91 7.97 0.74
C GLU A 41 5.35 7.82 -0.71
N VAL A 42 4.44 7.96 -1.68
CA VAL A 42 4.75 7.83 -3.12
C VAL A 42 5.78 8.88 -3.57
N LYS A 43 5.84 10.02 -2.86
CA LYS A 43 6.80 11.10 -3.13
C LYS A 43 8.25 10.74 -2.76
N PHE A 44 8.44 9.69 -1.96
CA PHE A 44 9.75 9.25 -1.45
C PHE A 44 10.29 8.03 -2.21
N ALA A 45 9.61 7.60 -3.28
CA ALA A 45 10.03 6.46 -4.09
C ALA A 45 10.95 6.88 -5.23
N ASP A 46 11.92 6.03 -5.57
CA ASP A 46 12.79 6.21 -6.73
C ASP A 46 12.05 5.91 -8.04
N VAL A 47 11.20 4.88 -8.01
CA VAL A 47 10.35 4.48 -9.14
C VAL A 47 8.91 4.34 -8.69
N VAL A 48 8.01 4.97 -9.44
CA VAL A 48 6.56 4.89 -9.23
C VAL A 48 5.90 4.11 -10.36
N LEU A 49 5.14 3.08 -9.99
CA LEU A 49 4.37 2.24 -10.92
C LEU A 49 2.86 2.55 -10.75
N PRO A 50 2.21 3.19 -11.73
CA PRO A 50 0.80 3.54 -11.61
C PRO A 50 -0.08 2.28 -11.68
N ALA A 51 -0.90 2.08 -10.66
CA ALA A 51 -1.92 1.03 -10.62
C ALA A 51 -3.31 1.59 -10.97
N CYS A 52 -4.18 0.74 -11.49
CA CYS A 52 -5.57 1.05 -11.82
C CYS A 52 -6.52 0.78 -10.65
N THR A 53 -7.68 1.43 -10.61
CA THR A 53 -8.75 1.13 -9.65
C THR A 53 -9.50 -0.16 -10.01
N ASN A 54 -10.36 -0.64 -9.10
CA ASN A 54 -11.21 -1.81 -9.34
C ASN A 54 -12.24 -1.61 -10.47
N PHE A 55 -12.56 -0.38 -10.87
CA PHE A 55 -13.49 -0.11 -11.96
C PHE A 55 -12.88 -0.26 -13.36
N GLU A 56 -11.56 -0.35 -13.44
CA GLU A 56 -10.80 -0.41 -14.69
C GLU A 56 -10.32 -1.85 -14.99
N ARG A 57 -10.66 -2.81 -14.13
CA ARG A 57 -10.28 -4.22 -14.24
C ARG A 57 -11.44 -5.13 -13.88
N TRP A 58 -11.40 -6.37 -14.38
CA TRP A 58 -12.37 -7.40 -14.03
C TRP A 58 -12.01 -8.05 -12.69
N ASP A 59 -12.93 -8.03 -11.74
CA ASP A 59 -12.77 -8.61 -10.41
C ASP A 59 -14.14 -9.09 -9.88
N ILE A 60 -14.17 -9.99 -8.89
CA ILE A 60 -15.41 -10.48 -8.25
C ILE A 60 -15.27 -10.44 -6.73
N GLY A 61 -16.29 -9.92 -6.03
CA GLY A 61 -16.29 -9.81 -4.57
C GLY A 61 -17.68 -9.91 -3.98
N GLU A 62 -17.77 -10.35 -2.72
CA GLU A 62 -19.00 -10.40 -1.93
C GLU A 62 -19.20 -9.09 -1.15
N TRP A 63 -20.46 -8.68 -0.96
CA TRP A 63 -20.80 -7.43 -0.27
C TRP A 63 -20.27 -7.41 1.17
N ALA A 64 -19.49 -6.37 1.50
CA ALA A 64 -18.89 -6.14 2.82
C ALA A 64 -18.00 -7.28 3.37
N VAL A 65 -17.54 -8.17 2.50
CA VAL A 65 -16.60 -9.25 2.83
C VAL A 65 -15.16 -8.76 2.66
N ALA A 66 -14.28 -9.14 3.58
CA ALA A 66 -12.91 -8.64 3.68
C ALA A 66 -11.96 -9.24 2.61
N GLY A 67 -12.47 -9.57 1.42
CA GLY A 67 -11.68 -10.00 0.27
C GLY A 67 -10.71 -11.15 0.56
N GLY A 68 -11.12 -12.11 1.40
CA GLY A 68 -10.31 -13.28 1.79
C GLY A 68 -9.80 -13.31 3.24
N TYR A 69 -10.01 -12.26 4.03
CA TYR A 69 -9.62 -12.20 5.46
C TYR A 69 -10.77 -12.44 6.46
N SER A 70 -11.99 -12.71 5.96
CA SER A 70 -13.19 -12.94 6.77
C SER A 70 -13.62 -14.41 6.73
N ILE A 71 -14.17 -14.88 7.85
CA ILE A 71 -14.37 -16.28 8.23
C ILE A 71 -15.37 -17.02 7.32
N ILE A 72 -15.03 -18.25 6.93
CA ILE A 72 -16.03 -19.28 6.62
C ILE A 72 -16.70 -19.57 7.95
N THR A 73 -17.99 -19.24 8.10
CA THR A 73 -18.75 -19.71 9.25
C THR A 73 -18.89 -21.22 9.15
N SER A 74 -18.09 -21.96 9.93
CA SER A 74 -18.37 -23.36 10.22
C SER A 74 -19.75 -23.43 10.87
N HIS A 75 -20.74 -23.88 10.11
CA HIS A 75 -22.05 -24.21 10.62
C HIS A 75 -21.90 -25.38 11.60
N ASN A 76 -22.27 -25.16 12.87
CA ASN A 76 -22.69 -26.17 13.82
C ASN A 76 -23.87 -25.60 14.61
#